data_AF-A0A3D5FMH5-F1
#
_entry.id   AF-A0A3D5FMH5-F1
#
_cell.length_a   1.000
_cell.length_b   1.000
_cell.length_c   1.000
_cell.angle_alpha   90.00
_cell.angle_beta   90.00
_cell.angle_gamma   90.00
#
_symmetry.space_group_name_H-M   'P 1'
#
loop_
_entity.id
_entity.type
_entity.pdbx_description
1 polymer ?
#
loop_
_entity_poly.entity_id
_entity_poly.type
_entity_poly.pdbx_seq_one_letter_code
_entity_poly.pdbx_strand_id
1 'polypeptide(L)'
;MMAQARDHERSAVTALARMLGQPPLPDRRVDPLSTPGERERLATIRADGGMGVHYVTIRGEEAKVQDFETSEGRQLQVELHSVLPSKSGWQVEMQRLSGLGAYRVVQRPSSENGWRLEVRIQDDNRAWSQEDVELVLWAVRTPDASG
;
A
#
# COMPACT_ATOMS: atom_id res chain seq x y z
N MET A 1 -14.64 3.36 21.19
CA MET A 1 -13.77 3.44 22.39
C MET A 1 -12.26 3.58 22.04
N MET A 2 -11.72 2.85 21.05
CA MET A 2 -10.30 2.97 20.63
C MET A 2 -9.89 4.31 19.98
N ALA A 3 -10.83 5.04 19.36
CA ALA A 3 -10.54 6.34 18.74
C ALA A 3 -10.23 7.43 19.79
N GLN A 4 -11.05 7.50 20.86
CA GLN A 4 -10.85 8.44 21.97
C GLN A 4 -9.51 8.24 22.69
N ALA A 5 -9.09 6.99 22.90
CA ALA A 5 -7.81 6.69 23.54
C ALA A 5 -6.62 7.21 22.72
N ARG A 6 -6.67 7.06 21.38
CA ARG A 6 -5.62 7.53 20.46
C ARG A 6 -5.57 9.05 20.35
N ASP A 7 -6.71 9.73 20.47
CA ASP A 7 -6.76 11.19 20.45
C ASP A 7 -6.16 11.80 21.73
N HIS A 8 -6.35 11.15 22.89
CA HIS A 8 -5.70 11.54 24.14
C HIS A 8 -4.18 11.34 24.09
N GLU A 9 -3.72 10.20 23.57
CA GLU A 9 -2.30 9.90 23.41
C GLU A 9 -1.61 10.93 22.49
N ARG A 10 -2.22 11.24 21.34
CA ARG A 10 -1.70 12.27 20.43
C ARG A 10 -1.68 13.66 21.06
N SER A 11 -2.67 13.98 21.91
CA SER A 11 -2.71 15.24 22.65
C SER A 11 -1.55 15.35 23.65
N ALA A 12 -1.26 14.26 24.37
CA ALA A 12 -0.15 14.19 25.31
C ALA A 12 1.21 14.31 24.60
N VAL A 13 1.41 13.60 23.49
CA VAL A 13 2.66 13.67 22.70
C VAL A 13 2.83 15.06 22.05
N THR A 14 1.74 15.67 21.58
CA THR A 14 1.76 17.05 21.06
C THR A 14 2.18 18.05 22.14
N ALA A 15 1.67 17.89 23.37
CA ALA A 15 2.06 18.74 24.49
C ALA A 15 3.55 18.59 24.84
N LEU A 16 4.06 17.35 24.85
CA LEU A 16 5.48 17.06 25.05
C LEU A 16 6.37 17.65 23.95
N ALA A 17 5.97 17.53 22.68
CA ALA A 17 6.70 18.11 21.56
C ALA A 17 6.84 19.64 21.70
N ARG A 18 5.77 20.33 22.13
CA ARG A 18 5.82 21.78 22.42
C ARG A 18 6.78 22.13 23.55
N MET A 19 6.78 21.35 24.64
CA MET A 19 7.69 21.58 25.77
C MET A 19 9.17 21.40 25.39
N LEU A 20 9.46 20.50 24.45
CA LEU A 20 10.80 20.20 23.96
C LEU A 20 11.25 21.09 22.79
N GLY A 21 10.45 22.10 22.40
CA GLY A 21 10.74 22.95 21.25
C GLY A 21 10.77 22.19 19.91
N GLN A 22 10.15 21.01 19.85
CA GLN A 22 10.08 20.20 18.64
C GLN A 22 8.98 20.73 17.71
N PRO A 23 9.12 20.54 16.38
CA PRO A 23 8.06 20.86 15.45
C PRO A 23 6.77 20.09 15.81
N PRO A 24 5.59 20.63 15.49
CA PRO A 24 4.33 19.95 15.73
C PRO A 24 4.34 18.57 15.07
N LEU A 25 3.71 17.58 15.72
CA LEU A 25 3.58 16.25 15.15
C LEU A 25 2.96 16.35 13.75
N PRO A 26 3.50 15.63 12.75
CA PRO A 26 2.95 15.66 11.40
C PRO A 26 1.49 15.24 11.45
N ASP A 27 0.65 15.91 10.64
CA ASP A 27 -0.78 15.64 10.58
C ASP A 27 -1.06 14.15 10.43
N ARG A 28 -2.14 13.71 11.08
CA ARG A 28 -2.58 12.32 10.97
C ARG A 28 -2.89 12.08 9.51
N ARG A 29 -2.06 11.29 8.83
CA ARG A 29 -2.35 10.84 7.47
C ARG A 29 -3.65 10.05 7.52
N VAL A 30 -4.73 10.66 7.04
CA VAL A 30 -6.00 9.99 6.83
C VAL A 30 -5.75 8.92 5.77
N ASP A 31 -6.17 7.70 6.05
CA ASP A 31 -6.11 6.63 5.05
C ASP A 31 -6.91 7.08 3.82
N PRO A 32 -6.27 7.27 2.65
CA PRO A 32 -6.95 7.76 1.47
C PRO A 32 -8.08 6.83 1.00
N LEU A 33 -8.02 5.54 1.34
CA LEU A 33 -9.06 4.57 1.02
C LEU A 33 -10.29 4.68 1.93
N SER A 34 -10.14 5.33 3.08
CA SER A 34 -11.22 5.56 4.05
C SER A 34 -12.05 6.80 3.74
N THR A 35 -11.57 7.69 2.87
CA THR A 35 -12.29 8.91 2.47
C THR A 35 -13.16 8.63 1.24
N PRO A 36 -14.44 9.04 1.22
CA PRO A 36 -15.25 9.01 0.00
C PRO A 36 -14.60 9.92 -1.05
N GLY A 37 -14.11 9.34 -2.13
CA GLY A 37 -13.40 10.06 -3.19
C GLY A 37 -13.38 9.26 -4.49
N GLU A 38 -12.96 9.94 -5.56
CA GLU A 38 -12.76 9.30 -6.85
C GLU A 38 -11.62 8.27 -6.73
N ARG A 39 -11.97 6.99 -6.94
CA ARG A 39 -11.04 5.87 -6.91
C ARG A 39 -11.25 4.98 -8.12
N GLU A 40 -10.15 4.51 -8.67
CA GLU A 40 -10.12 3.60 -9.80
C GLU A 40 -9.31 2.36 -9.40
N ARG A 41 -9.83 1.16 -9.72
CA ARG A 41 -9.12 -0.08 -9.45
C ARG A 41 -8.05 -0.26 -10.52
N LEU A 42 -6.79 -0.38 -10.10
CA LEU A 42 -5.65 -0.53 -11.01
C LEU A 42 -5.30 -1.99 -11.24
N ALA A 43 -5.20 -2.75 -10.15
CA ALA A 43 -4.79 -4.14 -10.22
C ALA A 43 -5.33 -4.94 -9.04
N THR A 44 -5.49 -6.24 -9.25
CA THR A 44 -5.72 -7.21 -8.20
C THR A 44 -4.57 -8.21 -8.19
N ILE A 45 -3.98 -8.41 -7.02
CA ILE A 45 -2.93 -9.40 -6.81
C ILE A 45 -3.52 -10.50 -5.96
N ARG A 46 -3.46 -11.73 -6.48
CA ARG A 46 -3.86 -12.94 -5.76
C ARG A 46 -2.67 -13.86 -5.63
N ALA A 47 -2.48 -14.42 -4.45
CA ALA A 47 -1.44 -15.39 -4.23
C ALA A 47 -1.83 -16.41 -3.17
N ASP A 48 -1.24 -17.58 -3.27
CA ASP A 48 -1.38 -18.60 -2.23
C ASP A 48 -0.65 -18.15 -0.95
N GLY A 49 -1.19 -18.50 0.23
CA GLY A 49 -0.55 -18.18 1.51
C GLY A 49 0.83 -18.85 1.69
N GLY A 50 1.76 -18.18 2.35
CA GLY A 50 3.09 -18.72 2.65
C GLY A 50 4.02 -18.81 1.43
N MET A 51 3.79 -17.97 0.42
CA MET A 51 4.52 -18.01 -0.85
C MET A 51 5.99 -17.58 -0.77
N GLY A 52 6.37 -16.81 0.26
CA GLY A 52 7.71 -16.24 0.41
C GLY A 52 7.78 -14.76 0.04
N VAL A 53 8.87 -14.33 -0.61
CA VAL A 53 9.18 -12.94 -0.91
C VAL A 53 9.19 -12.69 -2.42
N HIS A 54 8.33 -11.77 -2.87
CA HIS A 54 8.14 -11.41 -4.27
C HIS A 54 8.07 -9.89 -4.44
N TYR A 55 8.50 -9.42 -5.61
CA TYR A 55 8.32 -8.05 -6.06
C TYR A 55 7.44 -8.03 -7.31
N VAL A 56 6.34 -7.28 -7.25
CA VAL A 56 5.46 -7.03 -8.38
C VAL A 56 5.77 -5.63 -8.91
N THR A 57 6.26 -5.56 -10.13
CA THR A 57 6.48 -4.30 -10.86
C THR A 57 5.36 -4.11 -11.88
N ILE A 58 4.71 -2.95 -11.85
CA ILE A 58 3.69 -2.57 -12.83
C ILE A 58 4.16 -1.32 -13.58
N ARG A 59 4.03 -1.33 -14.91
CA ARG A 59 4.31 -0.19 -15.78
C ARG A 59 3.43 -0.25 -17.02
N GLY A 60 2.63 0.80 -17.25
CA GLY A 60 1.66 0.81 -18.33
C GLY A 60 0.64 -0.32 -18.15
N GLU A 61 0.55 -1.19 -19.15
CA GLU A 61 -0.32 -2.38 -19.19
C GLU A 61 0.44 -3.68 -18.88
N GLU A 62 1.67 -3.58 -18.38
CA GLU A 62 2.49 -4.74 -18.05
C GLU A 62 2.66 -4.89 -16.53
N ALA A 63 2.53 -6.13 -16.06
CA ALA A 63 2.91 -6.56 -14.73
C ALA A 63 4.02 -7.62 -14.84
N LYS A 64 5.07 -7.47 -14.02
CA LYS A 64 6.17 -8.43 -13.91
C LYS A 64 6.34 -8.85 -12.46
N VAL A 65 6.51 -10.13 -12.25
CA VAL A 65 6.76 -10.73 -10.93
C VAL A 65 8.22 -11.14 -10.90
N GLN A 66 8.93 -10.72 -9.85
CA GLN A 66 10.27 -11.17 -9.55
C GLN A 66 10.25 -11.93 -8.23
N ASP A 67 10.60 -13.21 -8.31
CA ASP A 67 10.69 -14.10 -7.16
C ASP A 67 12.06 -13.97 -6.50
N PHE A 68 12.09 -13.83 -5.18
CA PHE A 68 13.34 -13.78 -4.41
C PHE A 68 13.50 -15.02 -3.54
N GLU A 69 12.47 -15.32 -2.75
CA GLU A 69 12.37 -16.56 -1.98
C GLU A 69 11.00 -17.14 -2.24
N THR A 70 10.91 -18.30 -2.89
CA THR A 70 9.62 -18.89 -3.26
C THR A 70 9.42 -20.23 -2.59
N SER A 71 8.17 -20.51 -2.26
CA SER A 71 7.67 -21.84 -1.96
C SER A 71 7.32 -22.56 -3.26
N GLU A 72 7.82 -23.78 -3.45
CA GLU A 72 7.48 -24.59 -4.63
C GLU A 72 5.97 -24.82 -4.74
N GLY A 73 5.45 -24.78 -5.96
CA GLY A 73 4.05 -25.08 -6.26
C GLY A 73 3.04 -23.97 -5.89
N ARG A 74 3.49 -22.87 -5.29
CA ARG A 74 2.65 -21.70 -4.99
C ARG A 74 2.61 -20.73 -6.18
N GLN A 75 1.47 -20.09 -6.40
CA GLN A 75 1.25 -19.17 -7.50
C GLN A 75 0.98 -17.74 -7.03
N LEU A 76 1.42 -16.79 -7.86
CA LEU A 76 1.04 -15.38 -7.79
C LEU A 76 0.44 -14.97 -9.13
N GLN A 77 -0.71 -14.33 -9.07
CA GLN A 77 -1.41 -13.79 -10.23
C GLN A 77 -1.61 -12.29 -10.05
N VAL A 78 -1.36 -11.55 -11.13
CA VAL A 78 -1.62 -10.11 -11.20
C VAL A 78 -2.62 -9.88 -12.33
N GLU A 79 -3.76 -9.34 -11.99
CA GLU A 79 -4.80 -8.92 -12.92
C GLU A 79 -4.79 -7.39 -13.01
N LEU A 80 -4.56 -6.84 -14.19
CA LEU A 80 -4.59 -5.40 -14.43
C LEU A 80 -5.98 -4.98 -14.90
N HIS A 81 -6.54 -3.96 -14.26
CA HIS A 81 -7.86 -3.40 -14.56
C HIS A 81 -7.75 -2.07 -15.30
N SER A 82 -6.74 -1.28 -14.97
CA SER A 82 -6.49 0.05 -15.54
C SER A 82 -5.00 0.37 -15.56
N VAL A 83 -4.60 1.28 -16.46
CA VAL A 83 -3.23 1.80 -16.52
C VAL A 83 -2.90 2.66 -15.31
N LEU A 84 -1.63 2.64 -14.90
CA LEU A 84 -1.17 3.49 -13.79
C LEU A 84 -1.38 4.98 -14.11
N PRO A 85 -1.80 5.79 -13.12
CA PRO A 85 -1.95 7.22 -13.32
C PRO A 85 -0.59 7.85 -13.65
N SER A 86 -0.54 8.58 -14.77
CA SER A 86 0.66 9.26 -15.29
C SER A 86 0.58 10.79 -15.15
N LYS A 87 -0.22 11.27 -14.19
CA LYS A 87 -0.51 12.69 -13.94
C LYS A 87 -0.48 13.01 -12.45
N SER A 88 -0.20 14.27 -12.12
CA SER A 88 -0.31 14.79 -10.77
C SER A 88 -1.77 14.74 -10.26
N GLY A 89 -1.93 14.81 -8.94
CA GLY A 89 -3.25 14.76 -8.27
C GLY A 89 -3.81 13.35 -8.07
N TRP A 90 -3.03 12.31 -8.40
CA TRP A 90 -3.37 10.91 -8.21
C TRP A 90 -2.24 10.19 -7.49
N GLN A 91 -2.60 9.31 -6.57
CA GLN A 91 -1.65 8.43 -5.88
C GLN A 91 -2.13 6.99 -5.94
N VAL A 92 -1.18 6.06 -5.83
CA VAL A 92 -1.49 4.63 -5.71
C VAL A 92 -1.50 4.24 -4.25
N GLU A 93 -2.59 3.60 -3.84
CA GLU A 93 -2.76 3.02 -2.51
C GLU A 93 -3.10 1.54 -2.63
N MET A 94 -2.69 0.77 -1.61
CA MET A 94 -2.89 -0.67 -1.59
C MET A 94 -3.85 -1.04 -0.46
N GLN A 95 -4.90 -1.75 -0.81
CA GLN A 95 -5.84 -2.35 0.12
C GLN A 95 -5.54 -3.84 0.27
N ARG A 96 -5.38 -4.31 1.50
CA ARG A 96 -5.36 -5.73 1.81
C ARG A 96 -6.78 -6.21 2.10
N LEU A 97 -7.26 -7.20 1.35
CA LEU A 97 -8.54 -7.86 1.60
C LEU A 97 -8.36 -9.12 2.45
N SER A 98 -7.31 -9.91 2.18
CA SER A 98 -6.94 -11.11 2.95
C SER A 98 -5.41 -11.30 3.00
N GLY A 99 -4.95 -12.26 3.80
CA GLY A 99 -3.54 -12.61 3.96
C GLY A 99 -2.89 -12.00 5.20
N LEU A 100 -1.99 -12.76 5.81
CA LEU A 100 -1.35 -12.42 7.09
C LEU A 100 0.07 -11.87 6.94
N GLY A 101 0.61 -11.88 5.72
CA GLY A 101 1.94 -11.38 5.40
C GLY A 101 2.10 -9.87 5.53
N ALA A 102 3.33 -9.43 5.26
CA ALA A 102 3.72 -8.04 5.16
C ALA A 102 3.73 -7.59 3.69
N TYR A 103 2.83 -6.68 3.36
CA TYR A 103 2.68 -6.15 2.00
C TYR A 103 2.94 -4.65 2.02
N ARG A 104 3.71 -4.13 1.05
CA ARG A 104 3.95 -2.69 0.95
C ARG A 104 4.19 -2.22 -0.48
N VAL A 105 3.73 -1.01 -0.79
CA VAL A 105 4.20 -0.25 -1.96
C VAL A 105 5.59 0.29 -1.63
N VAL A 106 6.62 -0.19 -2.32
CA VAL A 106 8.01 0.24 -2.11
C VAL A 106 8.42 1.37 -3.04
N GLN A 107 7.79 1.45 -4.21
CA GLN A 107 7.99 2.54 -5.17
C GLN A 107 6.64 2.96 -5.74
N ARG A 108 6.33 4.27 -5.69
CA ARG A 108 5.12 4.84 -6.31
C ARG A 108 5.41 5.35 -7.71
N PRO A 109 4.43 5.36 -8.64
CA PRO A 109 4.61 5.95 -9.95
C PRO A 109 4.99 7.43 -9.85
N SER A 110 6.03 7.83 -10.58
CA SER A 110 6.42 9.23 -10.75
C SER A 110 7.05 9.45 -12.12
N SER A 111 7.13 10.69 -12.56
CA SER A 111 7.86 11.04 -13.79
C SER A 111 9.33 10.59 -13.75
N GLU A 112 9.97 10.66 -12.58
CA GLU A 112 11.38 10.30 -12.38
C GLU A 112 11.64 8.80 -12.58
N ASN A 113 10.66 7.94 -12.29
CA ASN A 113 10.79 6.49 -12.44
C ASN A 113 10.02 5.91 -13.62
N GLY A 114 9.63 6.77 -14.57
CA GLY A 114 8.88 6.37 -15.77
C GLY A 114 7.51 5.78 -15.45
N TRP A 115 6.88 6.29 -14.38
CA TRP A 115 5.57 5.88 -13.85
C TRP A 115 5.52 4.41 -13.43
N ARG A 116 6.62 3.90 -12.88
CA ARG A 116 6.74 2.53 -12.37
C ARG A 116 6.22 2.41 -10.94
N LEU A 117 5.29 1.49 -10.72
CA LEU A 117 4.88 1.01 -9.39
C LEU A 117 5.67 -0.25 -9.03
N GLU A 118 6.10 -0.36 -7.78
CA GLU A 118 6.63 -1.61 -7.24
C GLU A 118 6.01 -1.93 -5.88
N VAL A 119 5.51 -3.17 -5.76
CA VAL A 119 4.91 -3.73 -4.57
C VAL A 119 5.77 -4.89 -4.10
N ARG A 120 6.11 -4.89 -2.81
CA ARG A 120 6.76 -6.00 -2.15
C ARG A 120 5.73 -6.81 -1.38
N ILE A 121 5.75 -8.11 -1.62
CA ILE A 121 4.92 -9.12 -0.98
C ILE A 121 5.86 -10.00 -0.18
N GLN A 122 5.71 -10.01 1.14
CA GLN A 122 6.44 -10.90 2.02
C GLN A 122 5.43 -11.71 2.82
N ASP A 123 5.35 -12.99 2.50
CA ASP A 123 4.55 -13.97 3.22
C ASP A 123 5.37 -15.26 3.40
N ASP A 124 6.44 -15.14 4.18
CA ASP A 124 7.44 -16.18 4.43
C ASP A 124 7.03 -17.15 5.57
N ASN A 125 5.95 -16.85 6.29
CA ASN A 125 5.53 -17.65 7.43
C ASN A 125 4.59 -18.80 7.06
N ARG A 126 5.16 -19.85 6.48
CA ARG A 126 4.42 -21.04 6.04
C ARG A 126 3.57 -21.71 7.13
N ALA A 127 3.94 -21.59 8.41
CA ALA A 127 3.25 -22.24 9.51
C ALA A 127 1.90 -21.56 9.85
N TRP A 128 1.77 -20.26 9.58
CA TRP A 128 0.61 -19.47 9.96
C TRP A 128 -0.13 -18.85 8.77
N SER A 129 0.48 -18.78 7.60
CA SER A 129 -0.11 -18.23 6.36
C SER A 129 -0.84 -19.31 5.55
N GLN A 130 -1.93 -19.83 6.11
CA GLN A 130 -2.82 -20.77 5.41
C GLN A 130 -3.89 -20.07 4.57
N GLU A 131 -4.12 -18.78 4.80
CA GLU A 131 -5.07 -17.99 4.04
C GLU A 131 -4.44 -17.46 2.75
N ASP A 132 -5.21 -17.52 1.68
CA ASP A 132 -4.83 -16.88 0.42
C ASP A 132 -4.78 -15.36 0.57
N VAL A 133 -3.88 -14.77 -0.19
CA VAL A 133 -3.61 -13.34 -0.21
C VAL A 133 -4.41 -12.70 -1.33
N GLU A 134 -5.19 -11.67 -1.00
CA GLU A 134 -5.82 -10.80 -1.99
C GLU A 134 -5.52 -9.34 -1.65
N LEU A 135 -4.85 -8.66 -2.59
CA LEU A 135 -4.51 -7.25 -2.52
C LEU A 135 -5.16 -6.53 -3.70
N VAL A 136 -5.67 -5.32 -3.45
CA VAL A 136 -6.19 -4.44 -4.50
C VAL A 136 -5.40 -3.15 -4.51
N LEU A 137 -4.90 -2.79 -5.68
CA LEU A 137 -4.25 -1.51 -5.94
C LEU A 137 -5.29 -0.54 -6.47
N TRP A 138 -5.35 0.64 -5.86
CA TRP A 138 -6.28 1.71 -6.21
C TRP A 138 -5.49 2.95 -6.63
N ALA A 139 -5.90 3.59 -7.72
CA ALA A 139 -5.63 4.99 -7.95
C ALA A 139 -6.65 5.77 -7.15
N VAL A 140 -6.19 6.65 -6.27
CA VAL A 140 -7.06 7.55 -5.52
C VAL A 140 -6.68 8.97 -5.85
N ARG A 141 -7.69 9.79 -6.12
CA ARG A 141 -7.47 11.21 -6.33
C ARG A 141 -7.09 11.84 -5.00
N THR A 142 -5.92 12.46 -4.94
CA THR A 142 -5.55 13.31 -3.81
C THR A 142 -6.30 14.63 -3.99
N PRO A 143 -7.08 15.11 -3.00
CA PRO A 143 -7.46 16.50 -3.02
C PRO A 143 -6.17 17.30 -3.07
N ASP A 144 -6.04 18.17 -4.08
CA ASP A 144 -4.86 19.00 -4.24
C ASP A 144 -4.50 19.60 -2.88
N ALA A 145 -3.23 19.49 -2.50
CA ALA A 145 -2.65 20.40 -1.52
C ALA A 145 -2.76 21.79 -2.15
N SER A 146 -3.92 22.41 -1.97
CA SER A 146 -4.23 23.72 -2.50
C SER A 146 -3.40 24.72 -1.71
N GLY A 147 -2.44 25.37 -2.37
CA GLY A 147 -1.68 26.49 -1.83
C GLY A 147 -0.18 26.38 -2.05
#